data_AF-B0C2Z2-F1
#
_entry.id   AF-B0C2Z2-F1
#
_cell.length_a   1.000
_cell.length_b   1.000
_cell.length_c   1.000
_cell.angle_alpha   90.00
_cell.angle_beta   90.00
_cell.angle_gamma   90.00
#
_symmetry.space_group_name_H-M   'P 1'
#
loop_
_entity.id
_entity.type
_entity.pdbx_description
1 polymer ?
#
loop_
_entity_poly.entity_id
_entity_poly.type
_entity_poly.pdbx_seq_one_letter_code
_entity_poly.pdbx_strand_id
1 'polypeptide(L)'
;MSQLMATENRSAETLAESGQHTQSIVVVDAAANNYQYLLTNRLLGIDVHILDGQQDGITQLQTLLQQSQTLSSLHLICQGAPGQLQLGSTLLCEMNLWVYADDIRQWRSSLSDNAEILIYGCDLAANRVGQAFISWLKFLTGAYVHVY
;
A
#
# COMPACT_ATOMS: atom_id res chain seq x y z
N MET A 1 50.57 -11.51 32.17
CA MET A 1 49.25 -11.76 32.77
C MET A 1 48.20 -11.28 31.81
N SER A 2 47.45 -12.22 31.26
CA SER A 2 46.39 -12.03 30.27
C SER A 2 45.28 -11.11 30.77
N GLN A 3 44.82 -10.22 29.88
CA GLN A 3 43.41 -10.02 29.50
C GLN A 3 42.40 -9.63 30.57
N LEU A 4 41.92 -8.37 30.54
CA LEU A 4 40.49 -8.00 30.57
C LEU A 4 40.38 -6.48 30.45
N MET A 5 39.78 -5.97 29.37
CA MET A 5 39.01 -4.69 29.26
C MET A 5 38.67 -4.43 27.77
N ALA A 6 38.18 -5.46 27.06
CA ALA A 6 37.69 -5.36 25.69
C ALA A 6 36.28 -5.98 25.58
N THR A 7 35.39 -5.65 26.53
CA THR A 7 34.06 -6.26 26.61
C THR A 7 32.97 -5.27 26.97
N GLU A 8 33.08 -4.01 26.52
CA GLU A 8 32.00 -3.04 26.66
C GLU A 8 31.52 -2.43 25.33
N ASN A 9 31.86 -3.03 24.18
CA ASN A 9 31.32 -2.58 22.89
C ASN A 9 30.45 -3.62 22.15
N ARG A 10 30.28 -4.84 22.70
CA ARG A 10 29.57 -5.92 22.00
C ARG A 10 28.05 -5.86 22.12
N SER A 11 27.52 -5.00 22.97
CA SER A 11 26.07 -4.85 23.20
C SER A 11 25.43 -3.79 22.30
N ALA A 12 26.21 -2.85 21.75
CA ALA A 12 25.72 -1.82 20.84
C ALA A 12 25.66 -2.29 19.37
N GLU A 13 26.38 -3.36 19.02
CA GLU A 13 26.47 -3.88 17.64
C GLU A 13 25.43 -4.97 17.29
N THR A 14 24.52 -5.33 18.21
CA THR A 14 23.43 -6.31 17.94
C THR A 14 22.04 -5.67 17.80
N LEU A 15 21.96 -4.34 17.78
CA LEU A 15 20.72 -3.60 17.43
C LEU A 15 20.87 -2.83 16.12
N ALA A 16 21.82 -3.24 15.26
CA ALA A 16 21.59 -3.10 13.84
C ALA A 16 20.40 -4.02 13.48
N GLU A 17 19.19 -3.59 13.85
CA GLU A 17 17.99 -3.93 13.10
C GLU A 17 18.40 -3.77 11.65
N SER A 18 18.39 -4.89 10.93
CA SER A 18 18.51 -4.89 9.49
C SER A 18 17.47 -3.91 8.98
N GLY A 19 17.90 -2.67 8.77
CA GLY A 19 17.09 -1.60 8.21
C GLY A 19 16.79 -2.01 6.79
N GLN A 20 15.78 -2.87 6.64
CA GLN A 20 15.10 -2.98 5.38
C GLN A 20 14.69 -1.56 5.06
N HIS A 21 15.28 -1.02 4.01
CA HIS A 21 15.03 0.31 3.51
C HIS A 21 13.61 0.28 2.92
N THR A 22 12.60 0.18 3.80
CA THR A 22 11.22 -0.05 3.39
C THR A 22 10.66 1.26 2.86
N GLN A 23 10.34 1.26 1.58
CA GLN A 23 9.84 2.43 0.87
C GLN A 23 8.33 2.55 1.08
N SER A 24 7.86 3.79 1.12
CA SER A 24 6.43 4.12 1.05
C SER A 24 6.17 4.73 -0.32
N ILE A 25 5.07 4.32 -0.96
CA ILE A 25 4.61 4.96 -2.20
C ILE A 25 3.17 5.44 -2.05
N VAL A 26 2.86 6.52 -2.75
CA VAL A 26 1.51 7.06 -2.85
C VAL A 26 1.04 6.93 -4.28
N VAL A 27 -0.08 6.24 -4.45
CA VAL A 27 -0.77 6.11 -5.73
C VAL A 27 -2.06 6.91 -5.67
N VAL A 28 -2.23 7.77 -6.66
CA VAL A 28 -3.38 8.66 -6.78
C VAL A 28 -4.17 8.27 -8.01
N ASP A 29 -5.45 7.99 -7.83
CA ASP A 29 -6.40 7.94 -8.94
C ASP A 29 -6.63 9.35 -9.48
N ALA A 30 -6.47 9.55 -10.80
CA ALA A 30 -6.58 10.88 -11.40
C ALA A 30 -7.96 11.53 -11.24
N ALA A 31 -9.02 10.74 -11.01
CA ALA A 31 -10.36 11.25 -10.76
C ALA A 31 -10.58 11.63 -9.28
N ALA A 32 -9.66 11.31 -8.37
CA ALA A 32 -9.78 11.72 -6.97
C ALA A 32 -9.80 13.25 -6.87
N ASN A 33 -10.87 13.81 -6.30
CA ASN A 33 -10.94 15.26 -6.12
C ASN A 33 -9.89 15.71 -5.08
N ASN A 34 -9.28 16.88 -5.31
CA ASN A 34 -8.46 17.60 -4.33
C ASN A 34 -7.22 16.85 -3.80
N TYR A 35 -6.76 15.77 -4.45
CA TYR A 35 -5.56 15.03 -4.01
C TYR A 35 -4.31 15.93 -3.94
N GLN A 36 -4.26 16.98 -4.78
CA GLN A 36 -3.17 17.97 -4.83
C GLN A 36 -2.95 18.67 -3.48
N TYR A 37 -3.99 18.80 -2.65
CA TYR A 37 -3.90 19.33 -1.29
C TYR A 37 -3.31 18.32 -0.29
N LEU A 38 -3.46 17.01 -0.53
CA LEU A 38 -2.79 15.96 0.24
C LEU A 38 -1.30 15.87 -0.12
N LEU A 39 -0.94 16.25 -1.34
CA LEU A 39 0.46 16.31 -1.80
C LEU A 39 1.23 17.52 -1.22
N THR A 40 0.53 18.55 -0.73
CA THR A 40 1.18 19.75 -0.19
C THR A 40 1.60 19.52 1.27
N ASN A 41 2.91 19.58 1.53
CA ASN A 41 3.59 19.48 2.84
C ASN A 41 3.70 18.13 3.55
N ARG A 42 2.98 17.05 3.17
CA ARG A 42 3.08 15.74 3.87
C ARG A 42 3.86 14.65 3.14
N LEU A 43 4.17 14.80 1.86
CA LEU A 43 4.79 13.74 1.04
C LEU A 43 6.20 14.08 0.53
N LEU A 44 6.87 15.07 1.13
CA LEU A 44 8.26 15.37 0.76
C LEU A 44 9.13 14.13 1.00
N GLY A 45 9.67 13.56 -0.08
CA GLY A 45 10.49 12.34 -0.04
C GLY A 45 9.72 11.02 -0.21
N ILE A 46 8.42 11.06 -0.50
CA ILE A 46 7.61 9.87 -0.84
C ILE A 46 7.35 9.87 -2.34
N ASP A 47 7.54 8.72 -2.99
CA ASP A 47 7.29 8.57 -4.43
C ASP A 47 5.78 8.58 -4.72
N VAL A 48 5.36 9.51 -5.58
CA VAL A 48 3.96 9.71 -5.97
C VAL A 48 3.75 9.26 -7.41
N HIS A 49 2.81 8.35 -7.60
CA HIS A 49 2.38 7.85 -8.91
C HIS A 49 0.91 8.20 -9.15
N ILE A 50 0.60 8.66 -10.36
CA ILE A 50 -0.77 9.00 -10.76
C ILE A 50 -1.24 7.92 -11.75
N LEU A 51 -2.37 7.29 -11.47
CA LEU A 51 -3.00 6.34 -12.41
C LEU A 51 -3.59 7.09 -13.59
N ASP A 52 -3.38 6.54 -14.79
CA ASP A 52 -4.10 6.97 -15.98
C ASP A 52 -5.57 6.52 -15.87
N GLY A 53 -6.48 7.51 -15.90
CA GLY A 53 -7.92 7.31 -15.81
C GLY A 53 -8.53 6.50 -16.98
N GLN A 54 -7.80 6.30 -18.07
CA GLN A 54 -8.27 5.51 -19.22
C GLN A 54 -7.77 4.06 -19.21
N GLN A 55 -6.84 3.73 -18.32
CA GLN A 55 -6.23 2.40 -18.24
C GLN A 55 -6.70 1.65 -17.00
N ASP A 56 -6.65 0.31 -17.07
CA ASP A 56 -7.01 -0.55 -15.95
C ASP A 56 -6.09 -0.27 -14.75
N GLY A 57 -6.67 0.14 -13.62
CA GLY A 57 -5.90 0.57 -12.45
C GLY A 57 -5.21 -0.56 -11.71
N ILE A 58 -5.75 -1.79 -11.77
CA ILE A 58 -5.15 -2.96 -11.13
C ILE A 58 -3.89 -3.38 -11.87
N THR A 59 -3.95 -3.40 -13.20
CA THR A 59 -2.82 -3.68 -14.08
C THR A 59 -1.71 -2.65 -13.90
N GLN A 60 -2.06 -1.36 -13.80
CA GLN A 60 -1.11 -0.29 -13.52
C GLN A 60 -0.44 -0.46 -12.15
N LEU A 61 -1.22 -0.76 -11.10
CA LEU A 61 -0.70 -1.02 -9.76
C LEU A 61 0.23 -2.24 -9.73
N GLN A 62 -0.15 -3.34 -10.36
CA GLN A 62 0.69 -4.54 -10.45
C GLN A 62 2.03 -4.22 -11.13
N THR A 63 2.00 -3.50 -12.26
CA THR A 63 3.21 -3.10 -12.98
C THR A 63 4.11 -2.21 -12.12
N LEU A 64 3.52 -1.22 -11.45
CA LEU A 64 4.24 -0.32 -10.54
C LEU A 64 4.89 -1.09 -9.37
N LEU A 65 4.13 -1.97 -8.73
CA LEU A 65 4.60 -2.73 -7.57
C LEU A 65 5.71 -3.72 -7.95
N GLN A 66 5.63 -4.36 -9.12
CA GLN A 66 6.69 -5.25 -9.62
C GLN A 66 8.03 -4.52 -9.87
N GLN A 67 8.00 -3.21 -10.11
CA GLN A 67 9.18 -2.37 -10.31
C GLN A 67 9.67 -1.70 -9.02
N SER A 68 8.89 -1.78 -7.94
CA SER A 68 9.19 -1.16 -6.66
C SER A 68 10.14 -2.01 -5.82
N GLN A 69 10.90 -1.37 -4.93
CA GLN A 69 11.55 -2.09 -3.82
C GLN A 69 10.49 -2.58 -2.83
N THR A 70 10.88 -3.44 -1.88
CA THR A 70 9.95 -3.91 -0.84
C THR A 70 9.35 -2.75 -0.06
N LEU A 71 8.02 -2.66 -0.04
CA LEU A 71 7.28 -1.57 0.55
C LEU A 71 6.84 -1.86 1.99
N SER A 72 6.96 -0.88 2.87
CA SER A 72 6.27 -0.87 4.17
C SER A 72 4.85 -0.36 4.03
N SER A 73 4.59 0.56 3.10
CA SER A 73 3.24 1.08 2.89
C SER A 73 2.92 1.44 1.44
N LEU A 74 1.67 1.19 1.08
CA LEU A 74 1.03 1.64 -0.15
C LEU A 74 -0.16 2.53 0.21
N HIS A 75 -0.08 3.81 -0.13
CA HIS A 75 -1.17 4.76 0.08
C HIS A 75 -1.98 4.87 -1.22
N LEU A 76 -3.27 4.56 -1.18
CA LEU A 76 -4.19 4.70 -2.31
C LEU A 76 -5.13 5.87 -2.07
N ILE A 77 -5.02 6.92 -2.87
CA ILE A 77 -5.92 8.09 -2.85
C ILE A 77 -6.87 7.96 -4.02
N CYS A 78 -8.14 7.68 -3.77
CA CYS A 78 -9.09 7.35 -4.83
C CYS A 78 -10.53 7.75 -4.48
N GLN A 79 -11.40 7.80 -5.49
CA GLN A 79 -12.83 7.86 -5.22
C GLN A 79 -13.31 6.51 -4.67
N GLY A 80 -14.13 6.56 -3.64
CA GLY A 80 -14.72 5.40 -3.01
C GLY A 80 -16.24 5.52 -2.93
N ALA A 81 -16.89 4.37 -2.80
CA ALA A 81 -18.25 4.20 -2.32
C ALA A 81 -18.29 2.91 -1.49
N PRO A 82 -19.37 2.62 -0.74
CA PRO A 82 -19.42 1.40 0.07
C PRO A 82 -19.15 0.12 -0.75
N GLY A 83 -18.02 -0.53 -0.47
CA GLY A 83 -17.54 -1.73 -1.17
C GLY A 83 -17.00 -1.51 -2.59
N GLN A 84 -16.64 -0.28 -2.97
CA GLN A 84 -16.18 0.06 -4.31
C GLN A 84 -15.01 1.05 -4.30
N LEU A 85 -14.04 0.83 -5.19
CA LEU A 85 -12.89 1.70 -5.40
C LEU A 85 -12.73 2.02 -6.89
N GLN A 86 -12.60 3.31 -7.22
CA GLN A 86 -12.20 3.73 -8.56
C GLN A 86 -10.67 3.78 -8.66
N LEU A 87 -10.11 3.04 -9.60
CA LEU A 87 -8.68 2.97 -9.89
C LEU A 87 -8.47 3.01 -11.40
N GLY A 88 -8.03 4.15 -11.94
CA GLY A 88 -7.95 4.33 -13.38
C GLY A 88 -9.33 4.23 -14.03
N SER A 89 -9.49 3.33 -14.99
CA SER A 89 -10.80 2.97 -15.58
C SER A 89 -11.53 1.84 -14.84
N THR A 90 -10.90 1.23 -13.82
CA THR A 90 -11.44 0.09 -13.09
C THR A 90 -12.27 0.53 -11.88
N LEU A 91 -13.54 0.15 -11.84
CA LEU A 91 -14.35 0.17 -10.61
C LEU A 91 -14.23 -1.20 -9.92
N LEU A 92 -13.31 -1.32 -8.97
CA LEU A 92 -13.09 -2.55 -8.22
C LEU A 92 -14.16 -2.71 -7.14
N CYS A 93 -14.83 -3.86 -7.11
CA CYS A 93 -15.86 -4.20 -6.12
C CYS A 93 -15.95 -5.72 -5.93
N GLU A 94 -16.82 -6.20 -5.04
CA GLU A 94 -16.95 -7.65 -4.77
C GLU A 94 -17.28 -8.49 -6.02
N MET A 95 -17.99 -7.91 -7.00
CA MET A 95 -18.40 -8.62 -8.22
C MET A 95 -17.23 -8.97 -9.15
N ASN A 96 -16.19 -8.15 -9.18
CA ASN A 96 -15.03 -8.34 -10.06
C ASN A 96 -13.71 -8.57 -9.29
N LEU A 97 -13.72 -8.46 -7.96
CA LEU A 97 -12.52 -8.67 -7.13
C LEU A 97 -11.85 -10.02 -7.40
N TRP A 98 -12.65 -11.07 -7.58
CA TRP A 98 -12.14 -12.42 -7.85
C TRP A 98 -11.54 -12.58 -9.24
N VAL A 99 -11.93 -11.75 -10.21
CA VAL A 99 -11.32 -11.71 -11.54
C VAL A 99 -9.88 -11.17 -11.44
N TYR A 100 -9.67 -10.19 -10.55
CA TYR A 100 -8.35 -9.59 -10.29
C TYR A 100 -7.55 -10.28 -9.17
N ALA A 101 -8.05 -11.38 -8.61
CA ALA A 101 -7.47 -11.98 -7.41
C ALA A 101 -6.00 -12.37 -7.59
N ASP A 102 -5.62 -12.88 -8.76
CA ASP A 102 -4.25 -13.30 -9.03
C ASP A 102 -3.30 -12.12 -9.20
N ASP A 103 -3.75 -11.01 -9.79
CA ASP A 103 -2.96 -9.78 -9.89
C ASP A 103 -2.79 -9.12 -8.52
N ILE A 104 -3.85 -9.07 -7.72
CA ILE A 104 -3.82 -8.52 -6.36
C ILE A 104 -2.94 -9.38 -5.43
N ARG A 105 -2.96 -10.71 -5.57
CA ARG A 105 -2.06 -11.60 -4.81
C ARG A 105 -0.60 -11.36 -5.15
N GLN A 106 -0.29 -11.05 -6.41
CA GLN A 106 1.08 -10.73 -6.81
C GLN A 106 1.61 -9.46 -6.14
N TRP A 107 0.75 -8.54 -5.71
CA TRP A 107 1.19 -7.37 -4.95
C TRP A 107 1.98 -7.75 -3.70
N ARG A 108 1.63 -8.89 -3.07
CA ARG A 108 2.30 -9.39 -1.86
C ARG A 108 3.81 -9.52 -2.01
N SER A 109 4.33 -9.84 -3.21
CA SER A 109 5.79 -9.99 -3.42
C SER A 109 6.55 -8.67 -3.27
N SER A 110 5.87 -7.54 -3.44
CA SER A 110 6.43 -6.20 -3.31
C SER A 110 6.14 -5.57 -1.94
N LEU A 111 5.37 -6.24 -1.10
CA LEU A 111 5.01 -5.78 0.24
C LEU A 111 5.86 -6.51 1.28
N SER A 112 6.30 -5.79 2.32
CA SER A 112 6.89 -6.40 3.51
C SER A 112 5.88 -7.21 4.31
N ASP A 113 6.35 -8.03 5.24
CA ASP A 113 5.48 -8.92 6.05
C ASP A 113 4.46 -8.16 6.90
N ASN A 114 4.79 -6.93 7.29
CA ASN A 114 3.93 -6.05 8.09
C ASN A 114 3.43 -4.86 7.27
N ALA A 115 3.39 -4.98 5.94
CA ALA A 115 3.00 -3.86 5.10
C ALA A 115 1.57 -3.40 5.35
N GLU A 116 1.36 -2.10 5.17
CA GLU A 116 0.05 -1.46 5.29
C GLU A 116 -0.40 -0.90 3.94
N ILE A 117 -1.66 -1.15 3.60
CA ILE A 117 -2.36 -0.48 2.51
C ILE A 117 -3.33 0.52 3.14
N LEU A 118 -3.06 1.81 2.93
CA LEU A 118 -3.86 2.90 3.46
C LEU A 118 -4.72 3.47 2.34
N ILE A 119 -6.03 3.31 2.46
CA ILE A 119 -6.98 3.70 1.42
C ILE A 119 -7.72 4.96 1.89
N TYR A 120 -7.51 6.05 1.18
CA TYR A 120 -8.24 7.31 1.37
C TYR A 120 -9.34 7.34 0.31
N GLY A 121 -10.56 6.99 0.72
CA GLY A 121 -11.68 6.82 -0.20
C GLY A 121 -13.02 6.89 0.53
N CYS A 122 -13.94 7.69 -0.01
CA CYS A 122 -15.22 7.98 0.65
C CYS A 122 -16.02 6.71 0.94
N ASP A 123 -16.51 6.59 2.19
CA ASP A 123 -17.51 5.62 2.63
C ASP A 123 -17.24 4.13 2.33
N LEU A 124 -16.00 3.76 1.98
CA LEU A 124 -15.66 2.43 1.48
C LEU A 124 -16.07 1.31 2.45
N ALA A 125 -15.88 1.54 3.76
CA ALA A 125 -16.23 0.59 4.82
C ALA A 125 -17.52 0.95 5.58
N ALA A 126 -18.36 1.85 5.03
CA ALA A 126 -19.53 2.39 5.74
C ALA A 126 -20.65 1.36 5.99
N ASN A 127 -20.64 0.21 5.29
CA ASN A 127 -21.62 -0.85 5.46
C ASN A 127 -20.98 -2.25 5.45
N ARG A 128 -21.82 -3.29 5.62
CA ARG A 128 -21.36 -4.69 5.65
C ARG A 128 -20.68 -5.14 4.35
N VAL A 129 -21.15 -4.67 3.20
CA VAL A 129 -20.53 -4.96 1.89
C VAL A 129 -19.12 -4.39 1.85
N GLY A 130 -18.96 -3.13 2.27
CA GLY A 130 -17.66 -2.48 2.43
C GLY A 130 -16.70 -3.22 3.34
N GLN A 131 -17.17 -3.62 4.53
CA GLN A 131 -16.35 -4.37 5.49
C GLN A 131 -15.91 -5.74 4.95
N ALA A 132 -16.81 -6.44 4.24
CA ALA A 132 -16.48 -7.69 3.57
C ALA A 132 -15.43 -7.47 2.47
N PHE A 133 -15.62 -6.45 1.62
CA PHE A 133 -14.69 -6.08 0.57
C PHE A 133 -13.28 -5.79 1.12
N ILE A 134 -13.16 -5.03 2.20
CA ILE A 134 -11.87 -4.79 2.87
C ILE A 134 -11.25 -6.08 3.42
N SER A 135 -12.07 -6.98 3.97
CA SER A 135 -11.58 -8.27 4.47
C SER A 135 -11.03 -9.14 3.35
N TRP A 136 -11.67 -9.13 2.17
CA TRP A 136 -11.17 -9.82 1.00
C TRP A 136 -9.89 -9.21 0.45
N LEU A 137 -9.77 -7.88 0.44
CA LEU A 137 -8.53 -7.20 0.07
C LEU A 137 -7.38 -7.60 1.00
N LYS A 138 -7.59 -7.58 2.33
CA LYS A 138 -6.60 -8.05 3.32
C LYS A 138 -6.16 -9.49 3.02
N PHE A 139 -7.12 -10.35 2.75
CA PHE A 139 -6.85 -11.76 2.46
C PHE A 139 -6.02 -11.93 1.18
N LEU A 140 -6.35 -11.21 0.11
CA LEU A 140 -5.66 -11.32 -1.17
C LEU A 140 -4.26 -10.70 -1.14
N THR A 141 -4.11 -9.54 -0.51
CA THR A 141 -2.82 -8.82 -0.46
C THR A 141 -1.89 -9.35 0.62
N GLY A 142 -2.42 -10.05 1.63
CA GLY A 142 -1.67 -10.48 2.81
C GLY A 142 -1.15 -9.32 3.68
N ALA A 143 -1.63 -8.09 3.44
CA ALA A 143 -1.23 -6.88 4.12
C ALA A 143 -2.33 -6.40 5.08
N TYR A 144 -1.96 -5.53 6.01
CA TYR A 144 -2.96 -4.77 6.76
C TYR A 144 -3.63 -3.76 5.82
N VAL A 145 -4.93 -3.55 5.98
CA VAL A 145 -5.69 -2.59 5.17
C VAL A 145 -6.47 -1.68 6.10
N HIS A 146 -6.24 -0.37 5.93
CA HIS A 146 -6.86 0.71 6.69
C HIS A 146 -7.60 1.64 5.73
N VAL A 147 -8.76 2.12 6.14
CA VAL A 147 -9.62 3.00 5.34
C VAL A 147 -9.83 4.30 6.10
N TYR A 148 -9.74 5.43 5.39
CA TYR A 148 -9.89 6.79 5.89
C TYR A 148 -10.92 7.58 5.08
#